data_AF-B5FW70-F1
#
_entry.id   AF-B5FW70-F1
#
_cell.length_a   1.000
_cell.length_b   1.000
_cell.length_c   1.000
_cell.angle_alpha   90.00
_cell.angle_beta   90.00
_cell.angle_gamma   90.00
#
_symmetry.space_group_name_H-M   'P 1'
#
loop_
_entity.id
_entity.type
_entity.pdbx_description
1 polymer ?
#
loop_
_entity_poly.entity_id
_entity_poly.type
_entity_poly.pdbx_seq_one_letter_code
_entity_poly.pdbx_strand_id
1 'polypeptide(L)'
;MNRVGNESLNLAVAKAAENITDTKIVTALVCDAIHDDLQDDSLYLPPCHADAAKPEDVYKFEDLLSPVEYEALQSPSEAFRNVTSEEILKMIEENSHCSFVIEALKSLPSNEES
;
A
#
# COMPACT_ATOMS: atom_id res chain seq x y z
N MET A 1 -68.07 -8.77 13.26
CA MET A 1 -66.90 -8.61 12.36
C MET A 1 -65.62 -8.82 13.16
N ASN A 2 -64.72 -9.66 12.66
CA ASN A 2 -63.68 -10.36 13.44
C ASN A 2 -62.53 -9.45 13.92
N ARG A 3 -62.50 -9.18 15.23
CA ARG A 3 -61.40 -8.45 15.92
C ARG A 3 -60.07 -9.23 15.95
N VAL A 4 -60.12 -10.52 15.64
CA VAL A 4 -59.00 -11.47 15.67
C VAL A 4 -58.01 -11.28 14.50
N GLY A 5 -58.45 -10.65 13.40
CA GLY A 5 -57.60 -10.43 12.22
C GLY A 5 -56.58 -9.30 12.37
N ASN A 6 -56.87 -8.29 13.20
CA ASN A 6 -56.00 -7.13 13.39
C ASN A 6 -54.79 -7.47 14.28
N GLU A 7 -55.00 -8.26 15.33
CA GLU A 7 -53.93 -8.73 16.22
C GLU A 7 -52.96 -9.68 15.49
N SER A 8 -53.50 -10.58 14.64
CA SER A 8 -52.68 -11.47 13.81
C SER A 8 -51.87 -10.71 12.75
N LEU A 9 -52.44 -9.66 12.16
CA LEU A 9 -51.74 -8.79 11.20
C LEU A 9 -50.61 -8.01 11.87
N ASN A 10 -50.87 -7.37 13.02
CA ASN A 10 -49.85 -6.61 13.75
C ASN A 10 -48.70 -7.50 14.21
N LEU A 11 -48.98 -8.74 14.65
CA LEU A 11 -47.95 -9.71 15.00
C LEU A 11 -47.09 -10.11 13.80
N ALA A 12 -47.72 -10.33 12.64
CA ALA A 12 -47.00 -10.63 11.40
C ALA A 12 -46.13 -9.46 10.94
N VAL A 13 -46.62 -8.21 11.07
CA VAL A 13 -45.86 -6.99 10.76
C VAL A 13 -44.69 -6.80 11.70
N ALA A 14 -44.87 -6.98 13.02
CA ALA A 14 -43.78 -6.89 13.99
C ALA A 14 -42.69 -7.93 13.72
N LYS A 15 -43.08 -9.18 13.43
CA LYS A 15 -42.15 -10.25 13.10
C LYS A 15 -41.43 -10.02 11.76
N ALA A 16 -42.11 -9.44 10.78
CA ALA A 16 -41.50 -9.05 9.52
C ALA A 16 -40.50 -7.90 9.72
N ALA A 17 -40.84 -6.92 10.56
CA ALA A 17 -39.95 -5.81 10.90
C ALA A 17 -38.69 -6.30 11.64
N GLU A 18 -38.84 -7.21 12.60
CA GLU A 18 -37.73 -7.84 13.33
C GLU A 18 -36.79 -8.62 12.39
N ASN A 19 -37.34 -9.43 11.49
CA ASN A 19 -36.54 -10.10 10.46
C ASN A 19 -35.85 -9.12 9.51
N ILE A 20 -36.51 -8.03 9.13
CA ILE A 20 -35.92 -6.99 8.27
C ILE A 20 -34.81 -6.25 9.02
N THR A 21 -34.97 -5.95 10.31
CA THR A 21 -33.93 -5.30 11.11
C THR A 21 -32.74 -6.20 11.31
N ASP A 22 -32.93 -7.47 11.66
CA ASP A 22 -31.82 -8.40 11.88
C ASP A 22 -31.01 -8.61 10.59
N THR A 23 -31.69 -8.84 9.47
CA THR A 23 -31.01 -9.05 8.19
C THR A 23 -30.28 -7.79 7.72
N LYS A 24 -30.91 -6.61 7.82
CA LYS A 24 -30.30 -5.36 7.36
C LYS A 24 -29.20 -4.87 8.28
N ILE A 25 -29.32 -5.04 9.60
CA ILE A 25 -28.28 -4.67 10.57
C ILE A 25 -27.07 -5.57 10.40
N VAL A 26 -27.26 -6.89 10.30
CA VAL A 26 -26.14 -7.82 10.05
C VAL A 26 -25.48 -7.52 8.71
N THR A 27 -26.25 -7.24 7.66
CA THR A 27 -25.68 -6.88 6.36
C THR A 27 -24.92 -5.55 6.42
N ALA A 28 -25.47 -4.53 7.10
CA ALA A 28 -24.80 -3.24 7.27
C ALA A 28 -23.50 -3.37 8.07
N LEU A 29 -23.51 -4.13 9.17
CA LEU A 29 -22.31 -4.39 9.97
C LEU A 29 -21.22 -5.13 9.18
N VAL A 30 -21.59 -6.10 8.34
CA VAL A 30 -20.65 -6.81 7.47
C VAL A 30 -20.10 -5.88 6.38
N CYS A 31 -20.95 -5.05 5.78
CA CYS A 31 -20.50 -4.05 4.81
C CYS A 31 -19.57 -3.00 5.43
N ASP A 32 -19.87 -2.52 6.63
CA ASP A 32 -19.03 -1.57 7.36
C ASP A 32 -17.66 -2.19 7.69
N ALA A 33 -17.62 -3.44 8.15
CA ALA A 33 -16.37 -4.15 8.42
C ALA A 33 -15.52 -4.33 7.14
N ILE A 34 -16.15 -4.69 6.02
CA ILE A 34 -15.43 -4.83 4.73
C ILE A 34 -14.95 -3.46 4.21
N HIS A 35 -15.72 -2.40 4.45
CA HIS A 35 -15.39 -1.06 3.96
C HIS A 35 -14.27 -0.39 4.76
N ASP A 36 -14.19 -0.66 6.08
CA ASP A 36 -13.10 -0.19 6.93
C ASP A 36 -11.76 -0.85 6.52
N ASP A 37 -11.77 -2.16 6.22
CA ASP A 37 -10.60 -2.89 5.72
C ASP A 37 -10.12 -2.40 4.34
N LEU A 38 -11.01 -1.88 3.49
CA LEU A 38 -10.69 -1.32 2.17
C LEU A 38 -10.20 0.14 2.21
N GLN A 39 -10.40 0.85 3.32
CA GLN A 39 -10.00 2.26 3.47
C GLN A 39 -8.65 2.46 4.16
N ASP A 40 -8.03 1.40 4.68
CA ASP A 40 -6.66 1.46 5.23
C ASP A 40 -5.57 1.45 4.14
N ASP A 41 -5.96 1.38 2.86
CA ASP A 41 -5.08 1.66 1.73
C ASP A 41 -4.71 3.16 1.76
N SER A 42 -3.65 3.49 2.48
CA SER A 42 -3.05 4.83 2.49
C SER A 42 -2.87 5.34 1.07
N LEU A 43 -3.64 6.35 0.68
CA LEU A 43 -3.60 7.03 -0.63
C LEU A 43 -2.19 7.50 -1.05
N TYR A 44 -1.24 7.52 -0.13
CA TYR A 44 0.11 8.06 -0.33
C TYR A 44 1.20 7.01 -0.26
N LEU A 45 0.88 5.77 0.15
CA LEU A 45 1.85 4.69 0.24
C LEU A 45 1.65 3.69 -0.91
N PRO A 46 2.74 3.08 -1.38
CA PRO A 46 2.65 1.91 -2.25
C PRO A 46 1.87 0.76 -1.56
N PRO A 47 1.34 -0.20 -2.32
CA PRO A 47 0.69 -1.39 -1.77
C PRO A 47 1.52 -2.07 -0.67
N CYS A 48 0.89 -2.32 0.48
CA CYS A 48 1.51 -2.97 1.63
C CYS A 48 1.23 -4.48 1.64
N HIS A 49 2.27 -5.31 1.57
CA HIS A 49 2.18 -6.77 1.68
C HIS A 49 2.40 -7.18 3.14
N ALA A 50 1.38 -7.03 3.98
CA ALA A 50 1.46 -7.24 5.43
C ALA A 50 1.80 -8.71 5.84
N ASP A 51 1.57 -9.66 4.95
CA ASP A 51 1.88 -11.08 5.11
C ASP A 51 3.28 -11.47 4.59
N ALA A 52 4.08 -10.49 4.16
CA ALA A 52 5.44 -10.70 3.70
C ALA A 52 6.31 -11.37 4.78
N ALA A 53 7.03 -12.42 4.39
CA ALA A 53 7.90 -13.17 5.29
C ALA A 53 9.17 -12.39 5.68
N LYS A 54 9.58 -11.43 4.86
CA LYS A 54 10.76 -10.59 5.08
C LYS A 54 10.39 -9.11 5.04
N PRO A 55 11.11 -8.25 5.79
CA PRO A 55 10.86 -6.81 5.79
C PRO A 55 10.96 -6.16 4.41
N GLU A 56 11.91 -6.60 3.58
CA GLU A 56 12.11 -6.08 2.22
C GLU A 56 10.96 -6.39 1.26
N ASP A 57 10.15 -7.41 1.54
CA ASP A 57 9.05 -7.85 0.68
C ASP A 57 7.72 -7.17 1.05
N VAL A 58 7.69 -6.35 2.12
CA VAL A 58 6.49 -5.58 2.55
C VAL A 58 6.10 -4.54 1.51
N TYR A 59 7.09 -3.90 0.87
CA TYR A 59 6.90 -2.97 -0.24
C TYR A 59 7.74 -3.46 -1.41
N LYS A 60 7.12 -4.23 -2.30
CA LYS A 60 7.82 -4.86 -3.42
C LYS A 60 8.31 -3.83 -4.41
N PHE A 61 9.49 -4.07 -4.96
CA PHE A 61 10.12 -3.15 -5.91
C PHE A 61 9.24 -2.88 -7.12
N GLU A 62 8.55 -3.91 -7.62
CA GLU A 62 7.67 -3.84 -8.78
C GLU A 62 6.43 -2.96 -8.55
N ASP A 63 6.05 -2.77 -7.29
CA ASP A 63 4.96 -1.88 -6.88
C ASP A 63 5.46 -0.43 -6.67
N LEU A 64 6.78 -0.23 -6.55
CA LEU A 64 7.42 1.09 -6.46
C LEU A 64 7.75 1.67 -7.84
N LEU A 65 8.29 0.84 -8.72
CA LEU A 65 8.72 1.20 -10.06
C LEU A 65 8.32 0.09 -11.03
N SER A 66 7.58 0.45 -12.07
CA SER A 66 7.28 -0.49 -13.13
C SER A 66 8.56 -0.91 -13.88
N PRO A 67 8.60 -2.08 -14.52
CA PRO A 67 9.77 -2.52 -15.27
C PRO A 67 10.25 -1.51 -16.33
N VAL A 68 9.32 -0.81 -16.97
CA VAL A 68 9.62 0.20 -17.99
C VAL A 68 10.24 1.45 -17.37
N GLU A 69 9.74 1.89 -16.22
CA GLU A 69 10.33 3.03 -15.49
C GLU A 69 11.73 2.68 -14.97
N TYR A 70 11.91 1.46 -14.46
CA TYR A 70 13.22 1.00 -14.03
C TYR A 70 14.22 0.93 -15.19
N GLU A 71 13.82 0.39 -16.34
CA GLU A 71 14.67 0.36 -17.53
C GLU A 71 15.05 1.78 -17.99
N ALA A 72 14.13 2.73 -17.92
CA ALA A 72 14.40 4.13 -18.25
C ALA A 72 15.45 4.79 -17.33
N LEU A 73 15.65 4.29 -16.11
CA LEU A 73 16.69 4.78 -15.18
C LEU A 73 18.10 4.29 -15.56
N GLN A 74 18.25 3.31 -16.43
CA GLN A 74 19.55 2.74 -16.78
C GLN A 74 20.51 3.81 -17.32
N SER A 75 20.07 4.61 -18.31
CA SER A 75 20.89 5.67 -18.91
C SER A 75 21.30 6.78 -17.92
N PRO A 76 20.38 7.41 -17.16
CA PRO A 76 20.78 8.44 -16.19
C PRO A 76 21.58 7.88 -15.01
N SER A 77 21.45 6.59 -14.67
CA SER A 77 22.20 5.95 -13.59
C SER A 77 23.66 5.62 -13.93
N GLU A 78 24.02 5.59 -15.22
CA GLU A 78 25.34 5.16 -15.67
C GLU A 78 26.49 5.99 -15.09
N ALA A 79 26.26 7.30 -14.93
CA ALA A 79 27.20 8.22 -14.30
C ALA A 79 27.51 7.85 -12.84
N PHE A 80 26.53 7.29 -12.12
CA PHE A 80 26.71 6.85 -10.73
C PHE A 80 27.26 5.43 -10.63
N ARG A 81 26.98 4.56 -11.61
CA ARG A 81 27.43 3.17 -11.59
C ARG A 81 28.95 3.03 -11.75
N ASN A 82 29.56 3.94 -12.50
CA ASN A 82 30.99 3.91 -12.80
C ASN A 82 31.77 4.99 -12.05
N VAL A 83 31.14 5.65 -11.07
CA VAL A 83 31.75 6.78 -10.36
C VAL A 83 32.97 6.31 -9.57
N THR A 84 34.09 7.01 -9.69
CA THR A 84 35.30 6.70 -8.93
C THR A 84 35.33 7.41 -7.58
N SER A 85 36.19 6.93 -6.67
CA SER A 85 36.44 7.60 -5.38
C SER A 85 36.89 9.05 -5.56
N GLU A 86 37.71 9.35 -6.56
CA GLU A 86 38.14 10.72 -6.88
C GLU A 86 36.97 11.59 -7.34
N GLU A 87 36.06 11.04 -8.15
CA GLU A 87 34.86 11.75 -8.61
C GLU A 87 33.90 12.02 -7.45
N ILE A 88 33.72 11.08 -6.52
CA ILE A 88 32.93 11.29 -5.30
C ILE A 88 33.55 12.42 -4.45
N LEU A 89 34.87 12.45 -4.29
CA LEU A 89 35.56 13.54 -3.57
C LEU A 89 35.33 14.90 -4.23
N LYS A 90 35.36 14.94 -5.56
CA LYS A 90 35.03 16.14 -6.33
C LYS A 90 33.58 16.57 -6.12
N MET A 91 32.62 15.63 -6.11
CA MET A 91 31.21 15.94 -5.84
C MET A 91 30.99 16.54 -4.45
N ILE A 92 31.79 16.14 -3.46
CA ILE A 92 31.78 16.72 -2.10
C ILE A 92 32.33 18.15 -2.12
N GLU A 93 33.49 18.37 -2.75
CA GLU A 93 34.14 19.68 -2.83
C GLU A 93 33.26 20.71 -3.56
N GLU A 94 32.64 20.29 -4.66
CA GLU A 94 31.75 21.12 -5.48
C GLU A 94 30.34 21.25 -4.88
N ASN A 95 30.02 20.50 -3.81
CA ASN A 95 28.68 20.40 -3.22
C ASN A 95 27.59 20.14 -4.29
N SER A 96 27.91 19.28 -5.27
CA SER A 96 27.07 19.06 -6.45
C SER A 96 25.86 18.17 -6.16
N HIS A 97 25.92 17.36 -5.10
CA HIS A 97 24.86 16.46 -4.67
C HIS A 97 24.69 16.53 -3.15
N CYS A 98 23.50 16.16 -2.67
CA CYS A 98 23.24 16.16 -1.23
C CYS A 98 24.06 15.06 -0.52
N SER A 99 24.33 15.27 0.76
CA SER A 99 25.14 14.36 1.59
C SER A 99 24.61 12.93 1.57
N PHE A 100 23.28 12.74 1.54
CA PHE A 100 22.68 11.41 1.46
C PHE A 100 23.12 10.63 0.20
N VAL A 101 23.10 11.27 -0.97
CA VAL A 101 23.53 10.64 -2.23
C VAL A 101 25.01 10.30 -2.18
N ILE A 102 25.84 11.19 -1.64
CA ILE A 102 27.27 10.96 -1.50
C ILE A 102 27.57 9.75 -0.59
N GLU A 103 26.92 9.67 0.57
CA GLU A 103 27.13 8.55 1.49
C GLU A 103 26.60 7.23 0.91
N ALA A 104 25.47 7.27 0.19
CA ALA A 104 24.97 6.10 -0.52
C ALA A 104 25.99 5.60 -1.55
N LEU A 105 26.55 6.48 -2.39
CA LEU A 105 27.56 6.12 -3.39
C LEU A 105 28.81 5.47 -2.78
N LYS A 106 29.28 5.96 -1.62
CA LYS A 106 30.42 5.36 -0.91
C LYS A 106 30.13 3.96 -0.37
N SER A 107 28.87 3.65 -0.10
CA SER A 107 28.43 2.37 0.46
C SER A 107 28.07 1.33 -0.60
N LEU A 108 27.99 1.73 -1.87
CA LEU A 108 27.69 0.80 -2.95
C LEU A 108 28.82 -0.23 -3.11
N PRO A 109 28.48 -1.50 -3.38
CA PRO A 109 29.49 -2.52 -3.63
C PRO A 109 30.29 -2.12 -4.89
N SER A 110 31.61 -2.17 -4.79
CA SER A 110 32.46 -2.10 -5.98
C SER A 110 32.18 -3.31 -6.83
N ASN A 111 32.07 -3.13 -8.15
CA ASN A 111 31.74 -4.18 -9.11
C ASN A 111 32.86 -5.25 -9.27
N GLU A 112 33.70 -5.44 -8.24
CA GLU A 112 34.89 -6.29 -8.23
C GLU A 112 34.62 -7.74 -7.81
N GLU A 113 33.39 -8.11 -7.44
CA GLU A 113 33.03 -9.51 -7.17
C GLU A 113 31.69 -9.91 -7.81
N SER A 114 31.77 -10.69 -8.89
CA SER A 114 30.75 -11.64 -9.37
C SER A 114 31.44 -12.84 -10.02
#